data_AF-A0A534XU54-F1
#
_entry.id   AF-A0A534XU54-F1
#
_cell.length_a   1.000
_cell.length_b   1.000
_cell.length_c   1.000
_cell.angle_alpha   90.00
_cell.angle_beta   90.00
_cell.angle_gamma   90.00
#
_symmetry.space_group_name_H-M   'P 1'
#
loop_
_entity.id
_entity.type
_entity.pdbx_description
1 polymer ?
#
loop_
_entity_poly.entity_id
_entity_poly.type
_entity_poly.pdbx_seq_one_letter_code
_entity_poly.pdbx_strand_id
1 'polypeptide(L)'
;MDLGKLQGAVDQVDREIGVLGRSANGQGSALGLAWSRLVTVLALEPPRPMRACPRCGELGMRDATVCGYCWLKLVPPAEQSAAAPRTA
;
A
#
# COMPACT_ATOMS: atom_id res chain seq x y z
N MET A 1 9.19 6.13 1.00
CA MET A 1 8.05 6.68 1.76
C MET A 1 7.84 5.74 2.94
N ASP A 2 7.93 6.27 4.15
CA ASP A 2 7.87 5.48 5.39
C ASP A 2 6.40 5.22 5.74
N LEU A 3 5.97 3.95 5.68
CA LEU A 3 4.59 3.55 5.92
C LEU A 3 4.14 3.88 7.35
N GLY A 4 5.04 3.78 8.32
CA GLY A 4 4.76 4.12 9.72
C GLY A 4 4.53 5.62 9.90
N LYS A 5 5.28 6.47 9.20
CA LYS A 5 5.03 7.93 9.20
C LYS A 5 3.67 8.28 8.59
N LEU A 6 3.26 7.58 7.52
CA LEU A 6 1.96 7.79 6.90
C LEU A 6 0.82 7.38 7.84
N GLN A 7 0.93 6.20 8.46
CA GLN A 7 -0.06 5.72 9.44
C GLN A 7 -0.19 6.70 10.61
N GLY A 8 0.93 7.15 11.18
CA GLY A 8 0.90 8.13 12.26
C GLY A 8 0.26 9.47 11.87
N ALA A 9 0.42 9.90 10.62
CA ALA A 9 -0.24 11.11 10.10
C ALA A 9 -1.76 10.92 9.94
N VAL A 10 -2.22 9.76 9.45
CA VAL A 10 -3.65 9.43 9.34
C VAL A 10 -4.31 9.38 10.73
N ASP A 11 -3.67 8.75 11.72
CA ASP A 11 -4.15 8.69 13.09
C ASP A 11 -4.24 10.07 13.74
N GLN A 12 -3.31 10.97 13.42
CA GLN A 12 -3.32 12.33 13.92
C GLN A 12 -4.52 13.12 13.39
N VAL A 13 -4.81 13.02 12.09
CA VAL A 13 -5.98 13.67 11.48
C VAL A 13 -7.29 13.14 12.07
N ASP A 14 -7.38 11.82 12.30
CA ASP A 14 -8.57 11.20 12.92
C ASP A 14 -8.85 11.79 14.32
N ARG A 15 -7.80 11.95 15.14
CA ARG A 15 -7.90 12.59 16.46
C ARG A 15 -8.35 14.04 16.38
N GLU A 16 -7.80 14.82 15.46
CA GLU A 16 -8.12 16.24 15.28
C GLU A 16 -9.58 16.43 14.85
N ILE A 17 -10.06 15.60 13.92
CA ILE A 17 -11.48 15.60 13.52
C ILE A 17 -12.37 15.22 14.71
N GLY A 18 -11.96 14.27 15.53
CA GLY A 18 -12.67 13.92 16.77
C GLY A 18 -12.74 15.08 17.77
N VAL A 19 -11.68 15.89 17.91
CA VAL A 19 -11.64 17.08 18.76
C VAL A 19 -12.59 18.16 18.23
N LEU A 20 -12.48 18.51 16.94
CA LEU A 20 -13.39 19.46 16.29
C LEU A 20 -14.85 18.99 16.37
N GLY A 21 -15.03 17.68 16.27
CA GLY A 21 -16.24 16.91 16.49
C GLY A 21 -17.04 17.31 17.73
N ARG A 22 -16.32 17.41 18.85
CA ARG A 22 -16.88 17.67 20.19
C ARG A 22 -17.15 19.15 20.44
N SER A 23 -16.43 20.05 19.77
CA SER A 23 -16.59 21.49 19.92
C SER A 23 -17.68 22.09 19.02
N ALA A 24 -18.00 21.45 17.90
CA ALA A 24 -18.99 21.92 16.94
C ALA A 24 -20.33 21.17 17.09
N ASN A 25 -21.36 21.84 17.64
CA ASN A 25 -22.75 21.36 17.78
C ASN A 25 -23.29 20.67 16.51
N GLY A 26 -23.04 19.36 16.34
CA GLY A 26 -23.56 18.50 15.26
C GLY A 26 -22.82 18.54 13.92
N GLN A 27 -22.14 19.62 13.53
CA GLN A 27 -21.36 19.67 12.27
C GLN A 27 -20.08 18.81 12.33
N GLY A 28 -19.55 18.65 13.53
CA GLY A 28 -18.41 17.80 13.81
C GLY A 28 -18.61 16.32 13.48
N SER A 29 -19.85 15.81 13.58
CA SER A 29 -20.18 14.42 13.28
C SER A 29 -20.26 14.13 11.77
N ALA A 30 -20.72 15.10 10.97
CA ALA A 30 -20.78 14.95 9.51
C ALA A 30 -19.37 14.83 8.89
N LEU A 31 -18.41 15.63 9.38
CA LEU A 31 -17.01 15.56 8.96
C LEU A 31 -16.37 14.22 9.35
N GLY A 32 -16.59 13.78 10.60
CA GLY A 32 -16.11 12.47 11.06
C GLY A 32 -16.63 11.30 10.21
N LEU A 33 -17.92 11.33 9.86
CA LEU A 33 -18.53 10.32 8.97
C LEU A 33 -17.93 10.35 7.56
N ALA A 34 -17.76 11.55 6.98
CA ALA A 34 -17.16 11.70 5.65
C ALA A 34 -15.69 11.21 5.63
N TRP A 35 -14.93 11.54 6.67
CA TRP A 35 -13.55 11.10 6.85
C TRP A 35 -13.44 9.57 6.98
N SER A 36 -14.25 8.96 7.85
CA SER A 36 -14.28 7.50 8.04
C SER A 36 -14.58 6.76 6.73
N ARG A 37 -15.52 7.28 5.92
CA ARG A 37 -15.84 6.72 4.60
C ARG A 37 -14.65 6.82 3.65
N LEU A 38 -13.97 7.96 3.59
CA LEU A 38 -12.81 8.16 2.74
C LEU A 38 -11.67 7.19 3.10
N VAL A 39 -11.30 7.13 4.38
CA VAL A 39 -10.24 6.22 4.87
C VAL A 39 -10.60 4.78 4.56
N THR A 40 -11.87 4.40 4.79
CA THR A 40 -12.36 3.07 4.44
C THR A 40 -12.15 2.78 2.96
N VAL A 41 -12.61 3.67 2.06
CA VAL A 41 -12.47 3.52 0.59
C VAL A 41 -11.00 3.40 0.16
N LEU A 42 -10.13 4.24 0.73
CA LEU A 42 -8.69 4.21 0.43
C LEU A 42 -7.99 2.96 0.97
N ALA A 43 -8.52 2.35 2.04
CA ALA A 43 -8.03 1.11 2.62
C ALA A 43 -8.56 -0.16 1.93
N LEU A 44 -9.42 -0.05 0.90
CA LEU A 44 -10.10 -1.19 0.27
C LEU A 44 -9.19 -2.08 -0.61
N GLU A 45 -7.99 -1.65 -0.97
CA GLU A 45 -7.13 -2.51 -1.79
C GLU A 45 -6.44 -3.58 -0.92
N PRO A 46 -6.58 -4.88 -1.27
CA PRO A 46 -5.78 -5.92 -0.65
C PRO A 46 -4.30 -5.58 -0.76
N PRO A 47 -3.48 -5.86 0.27
CA PRO A 47 -2.04 -5.69 0.16
C PRO A 47 -1.51 -6.38 -1.10
N ARG A 48 -0.90 -5.59 -2.00
CA ARG A 48 -0.36 -6.15 -3.24
C ARG A 48 0.72 -7.19 -2.89
N PRO A 49 0.69 -8.37 -3.52
CA PRO A 49 1.69 -9.39 -3.25
C PRO A 49 3.08 -8.84 -3.55
N MET A 50 4.03 -9.11 -2.65
CA MET A 50 5.42 -8.66 -2.77
C MET A 50 6.32 -9.82 -3.18
N ARG A 51 7.43 -9.53 -3.87
CA ARG A 51 8.51 -10.49 -4.16
C ARG A 51 9.88 -9.82 -4.02
N ALA A 52 10.89 -10.60 -3.68
CA ALA A 52 12.28 -10.16 -3.78
C ALA A 52 12.70 -10.06 -5.25
N CYS A 53 13.47 -9.02 -5.58
CA CYS A 53 14.10 -8.88 -6.88
C CYS A 53 15.12 -10.02 -7.09
N PRO A 54 15.04 -10.81 -8.18
CA PRO A 54 16.00 -11.89 -8.44
C PRO A 54 17.42 -11.40 -8.77
N ARG A 55 17.61 -10.08 -8.91
CA ARG A 55 18.90 -9.46 -9.22
C ARG A 55 19.58 -8.84 -8.01
N CYS A 56 18.84 -8.06 -7.21
CA CYS A 56 19.40 -7.32 -6.07
C CYS A 56 18.79 -7.68 -4.71
N GLY A 57 17.80 -8.57 -4.65
CA GLY A 57 17.16 -9.00 -3.40
C GLY A 57 16.12 -8.05 -2.81
N GLU A 58 16.08 -6.78 -3.25
CA GLU A 58 15.15 -5.78 -2.72
C GLU A 58 13.67 -6.16 -2.93
N LEU A 59 12.84 -5.83 -1.94
CA LEU A 59 11.41 -6.12 -1.96
C LEU A 59 10.65 -5.13 -2.87
N GLY A 60 9.85 -5.67 -3.78
CA GLY A 60 8.98 -4.89 -4.65
C GLY A 60 7.68 -5.62 -4.95
N MET A 61 6.77 -4.94 -5.65
CA MET A 61 5.50 -5.54 -6.07
C MET A 61 5.73 -6.75 -6.99
N ARG A 62 4.96 -7.82 -6.80
CA ARG A 62 5.12 -9.08 -7.52
C ARG A 62 4.96 -8.92 -9.03
N ASP A 63 4.08 -8.03 -9.45
CA ASP A 63 3.76 -7.69 -10.84
C ASP A 63 4.64 -6.58 -11.43
N ALA A 64 5.63 -6.07 -10.67
CA ALA A 64 6.58 -5.10 -11.20
C ALA A 64 7.36 -5.68 -12.39
N THR A 65 7.45 -4.91 -13.47
CA THR A 65 8.20 -5.23 -14.70
C THR A 65 9.62 -4.66 -14.70
N VAL A 66 9.93 -3.75 -13.78
CA VAL A 66 11.25 -3.14 -13.55
C VAL A 66 11.49 -3.00 -12.05
N CYS A 67 12.72 -3.25 -11.59
CA CYS A 67 13.10 -3.03 -10.20
C CYS A 67 13.32 -1.54 -9.91
N GLY A 68 12.67 -0.97 -8.90
CA GLY A 68 12.87 0.43 -8.50
C GLY A 68 14.22 0.74 -7.85
N TYR A 69 15.05 -0.27 -7.59
CA TYR A 69 16.36 -0.13 -6.96
C TYR A 69 17.51 -0.29 -7.97
N CYS A 70 17.59 -1.45 -8.64
CA CYS A 70 18.64 -1.72 -9.62
C CYS A 70 18.26 -1.34 -11.06
N TRP A 71 17.01 -0.88 -11.29
CA TRP A 71 16.49 -0.45 -12.61
C TRP A 71 16.50 -1.51 -13.72
N LEU A 72 16.78 -2.78 -13.39
CA LEU A 72 16.74 -3.87 -14.34
C LEU A 72 15.31 -4.37 -14.57
N LYS A 73 15.02 -4.79 -15.81
CA LYS A 73 13.77 -5.48 -16.16
C LYS A 73 13.63 -6.76 -15.36
N LEU A 74 12.43 -6.99 -14.84
CA LEU A 74 12.05 -8.18 -14.09
C LEU A 74 11.27 -9.13 -15.00
N VAL A 75 11.69 -10.39 -15.04
CA VAL A 75 10.94 -11.45 -15.73
C VAL A 75 9.67 -11.74 -14.91
N PRO A 76 8.47 -11.67 -15.51
CA PRO A 76 7.23 -12.05 -14.84
C PRO A 76 7.27 -13.49 -14.33
N PRO A 77 6.68 -13.81 -13.16
CA PRO A 77 6.71 -15.16 -12.59
C PRO A 77 6.11 -16.24 -13.51
N ALA A 78 5.18 -15.90 -14.40
CA ALA A 78 4.57 -16.84 -15.33
C ALA A 78 5.58 -17.44 -16.34
N GLU A 79 6.64 -16.70 -16.68
CA GLU A 79 7.68 -17.19 -17.59
C GLU A 79 8.72 -18.09 -16.89
N GLN A 80 8.82 -18.01 -15.55
CA GLN A 80 9.78 -18.83 -14.79
C GLN A 80 9.33 -20.29 -14.68
N SER A 81 8.02 -20.57 -14.74
CA SER A 81 7.50 -21.94 -14.68
C SER A 81 7.69 -22.72 -16.00
N ALA A 82 7.99 -22.05 -17.11
CA ALA A 82 8.20 -22.67 -18.41
C ALA A 82 9.67 -23.07 -18.67
N ALA A 83 10.61 -22.64 -17.81
CA ALA A 83 12.06 -22.82 -18.00
C ALA A 83 12.67 -23.94 -17.13
N ALA A 84 11.87 -24.84 -16.57
CA ALA A 84 12.40 -26.04 -15.93
C ALA A 84 12.98 -26.98 -17.02
N PRO A 85 14.26 -27.40 -16.94
CA PRO A 85 14.84 -28.29 -17.92
C PRO A 85 14.13 -29.64 -17.87
N ARG A 86 13.53 -30.04 -19.00
CA ARG A 86 13.14 -31.43 -19.24
C ARG A 86 14.42 -32.22 -19.48
N THR A 87 14.93 -32.89 -18.45
CA THR A 87 15.97 -33.92 -18.59
C THR A 87 15.38 -35.12 -19.32
N ALA A 88 15.97 -35.45 -20.46
CA ALA A 88 15.78 -36.71 -21.20
C ALA A 88 16.84 -37.73 -20.76
#